data_AF-A0A7Y5NJ09-F1
#
_entry.id   AF-A0A7Y5NJ09-F1
#
_cell.length_a   1.000
_cell.length_b   1.000
_cell.length_c   1.000
_cell.angle_alpha   90.00
_cell.angle_beta   90.00
_cell.angle_gamma   90.00
#
_symmetry.space_group_name_H-M   'P 1'
#
loop_
_entity.id
_entity.type
_entity.pdbx_description
1 polymer ?
#
loop_
_entity_poly.entity_id
_entity_poly.type
_entity_poly.pdbx_seq_one_letter_code
_entity_poly.pdbx_strand_id
1 'polypeptide(L)'
;SHAGAQGMVERGHGAVVNVSSVAGYIASGPYSAAKSWVTVFTEGLSAELSGTGVTATALCPGFTNTEFQQRAGIGKRGPEFIWLDAPALVSACLADVARGRVVSVPGWQYKTAVGLLRVLPRPLIRRSLCPPGAAGRARRRG
;
A
#
# COMPACT_ATOMS: atom_id res chain seq x y z
N SER A 1 11.49 -10.78 5.85
CA SER A 1 10.32 -10.99 6.72
C SER A 1 10.28 -12.40 7.30
N HIS A 2 10.35 -13.46 6.48
CA HIS A 2 10.31 -14.84 6.96
C HIS A 2 11.44 -15.19 7.96
N ALA A 3 12.69 -14.83 7.66
CA ALA A 3 13.82 -15.04 8.58
C ALA A 3 13.70 -14.28 9.92
N GLY A 4 13.10 -13.08 9.91
CA GLY A 4 12.86 -12.31 11.13
C GLY A 4 11.65 -12.81 11.94
N ALA A 5 10.68 -13.42 11.26
CA ALA A 5 9.47 -13.95 11.88
C ALA A 5 9.76 -15.24 12.67
N GLN A 6 10.70 -16.08 12.23
CA GLN A 6 11.06 -17.32 12.94
C GLN A 6 11.45 -17.08 14.41
N GLY A 7 12.34 -16.13 14.67
CA GLY A 7 12.69 -15.78 16.05
C GLY A 7 11.54 -15.16 16.86
N MET A 8 10.56 -14.52 16.21
CA MET A 8 9.34 -14.03 16.89
C MET A 8 8.40 -15.18 17.23
N VAL A 9 8.29 -16.18 16.34
CA VAL A 9 7.48 -17.38 16.54
C VAL A 9 8.03 -18.21 17.70
N GLU A 10 9.34 -18.40 17.78
CA GLU A 10 9.99 -19.07 18.92
C GLU A 10 9.69 -18.40 20.26
N ARG A 11 9.57 -17.06 20.27
CA ARG A 11 9.18 -16.30 21.47
C ARG A 11 7.66 -16.28 21.72
N GLY A 12 6.85 -16.73 20.77
CA GLY A 12 5.38 -16.67 20.83
C GLY A 12 4.80 -15.26 20.76
N HIS A 13 5.59 -14.24 20.38
CA HIS A 13 5.09 -12.87 20.25
C HIS A 13 5.91 -12.03 19.26
N GLY A 14 5.22 -11.19 18.48
CA GLY A 14 5.87 -10.20 17.61
C GLY A 14 4.94 -9.60 16.56
N ALA A 15 5.48 -8.63 15.83
CA ALA A 15 4.79 -8.00 14.71
C ALA A 15 5.77 -7.70 13.57
N VAL A 16 5.36 -8.04 12.34
CA VAL A 16 6.07 -7.72 11.11
C VAL A 16 5.29 -6.65 10.37
N VAL A 17 5.93 -5.51 10.07
CA VAL A 17 5.33 -4.46 9.25
C VAL A 17 6.04 -4.38 7.91
N ASN A 18 5.32 -4.63 6.83
CA ASN A 18 5.83 -4.47 5.47
C ASN A 18 5.27 -3.19 4.85
N VAL A 19 6.13 -2.33 4.28
CA VAL A 19 5.73 -1.04 3.72
C VAL A 19 5.31 -1.18 2.25
N SER A 20 3.99 -1.20 2.03
CA SER A 20 3.31 -1.17 0.74
C SER A 20 3.01 0.28 0.28
N SER A 21 1.90 0.50 -0.44
CA SER A 21 1.36 1.80 -0.84
C SER A 21 -0.10 1.65 -1.30
N VAL A 22 -0.90 2.71 -1.20
CA VAL A 22 -2.21 2.78 -1.88
C VAL A 22 -2.10 2.64 -3.40
N ALA A 23 -0.95 2.96 -4.00
CA ALA A 23 -0.68 2.75 -5.42
C ALA A 23 -0.74 1.26 -5.79
N GLY A 24 -0.51 0.35 -4.84
CA GLY A 24 -0.69 -1.09 -5.06
C GLY A 24 -2.12 -1.52 -5.37
N TYR A 25 -3.13 -0.67 -5.17
CA TYR A 25 -4.50 -0.95 -5.59
C TYR A 25 -4.84 -0.41 -6.98
N ILE A 26 -3.89 0.27 -7.61
CA ILE A 26 -4.05 0.92 -8.91
C ILE A 26 -3.22 0.14 -9.94
N ALA A 27 -3.81 -0.22 -11.08
CA ALA A 27 -3.10 -0.94 -12.13
C ALA A 27 -2.21 0.00 -12.97
N SER A 28 -1.14 0.55 -12.38
CA SER A 28 -0.26 1.54 -13.04
C SER A 28 1.23 1.24 -12.87
N GLY A 29 1.84 0.66 -13.91
CA GLY A 29 3.30 0.50 -14.02
C GLY A 29 3.95 -0.44 -12.99
N PRO A 30 5.29 -0.53 -13.01
CA PRO A 30 6.06 -1.47 -12.18
C PRO A 30 6.00 -1.16 -10.67
N TYR A 31 5.89 0.12 -10.30
CA TYR A 31 5.78 0.51 -8.89
C TYR A 31 4.51 -0.06 -8.25
N SER A 32 3.37 0.10 -8.92
CA SER A 32 2.11 -0.44 -8.41
C SER A 32 2.11 -1.96 -8.37
N ALA A 33 2.73 -2.63 -9.35
CA ALA A 33 2.89 -4.08 -9.34
C ALA A 33 3.73 -4.55 -8.12
N ALA A 34 4.87 -3.91 -7.86
CA ALA A 34 5.70 -4.22 -6.71
C ALA A 34 4.95 -4.00 -5.38
N LYS A 35 4.20 -2.90 -5.24
CA LYS A 35 3.41 -2.63 -4.03
C LYS A 35 2.19 -3.53 -3.89
N SER A 36 1.59 -3.97 -4.99
CA SER A 36 0.56 -5.02 -4.99
C SER A 36 1.14 -6.31 -4.41
N TRP A 37 2.31 -6.72 -4.89
CA TRP A 37 2.99 -7.93 -4.42
C TRP A 37 3.29 -7.88 -2.92
N VAL A 38 3.81 -6.76 -2.40
CA VAL A 38 4.07 -6.60 -0.95
C VAL A 38 2.79 -6.80 -0.13
N THR A 39 1.66 -6.28 -0.61
CA THR A 39 0.36 -6.42 0.07
C THR A 39 -0.05 -7.89 0.14
N VAL A 40 -0.08 -8.57 -1.02
CA VAL A 40 -0.48 -9.99 -1.12
C VAL A 40 0.47 -10.90 -0.36
N PHE A 41 1.79 -10.65 -0.43
CA PHE A 41 2.79 -11.37 0.33
C PHE A 41 2.53 -11.27 1.85
N THR A 42 2.15 -10.08 2.32
CA THR A 42 1.89 -9.86 3.75
C THR A 42 0.59 -10.53 4.20
N GLU A 43 -0.44 -10.54 3.36
CA GLU A 43 -1.67 -11.29 3.61
C GLU A 43 -1.39 -12.80 3.74
N GLY A 44 -0.60 -13.37 2.82
CA GLY A 44 -0.15 -14.76 2.90
C GLY A 44 0.65 -15.06 4.18
N LEU A 45 1.64 -14.21 4.49
CA LEU A 45 2.43 -14.34 5.71
C LEU A 45 1.55 -14.26 6.98
N SER A 46 0.54 -13.38 7.00
CA SER A 46 -0.39 -13.31 8.13
C SER A 46 -1.21 -14.59 8.31
N ALA A 47 -1.54 -15.29 7.22
CA ALA A 47 -2.23 -16.57 7.30
C ALA A 47 -1.29 -17.67 7.83
N GLU A 48 -0.04 -17.70 7.36
CA GLU A 48 0.99 -18.64 7.83
C GLU A 48 1.32 -18.47 9.33
N LEU A 49 1.30 -17.23 9.83
CA LEU A 49 1.59 -16.90 11.23
C LEU A 49 0.38 -17.08 12.17
N SER A 50 -0.80 -17.45 11.66
CA SER A 50 -2.00 -17.61 12.47
C SER A 50 -1.78 -18.61 13.61
N GLY A 51 -2.15 -18.22 14.84
CA GLY A 51 -1.97 -19.05 16.03
C GLY A 51 -0.57 -19.04 16.66
N THR A 52 0.42 -18.38 16.05
CA THR A 52 1.81 -18.32 16.57
C THR A 52 2.05 -17.19 17.59
N GLY A 53 1.09 -16.29 17.77
CA GLY A 53 1.27 -15.05 18.54
C GLY A 53 2.03 -13.94 17.81
N VAL A 54 2.43 -14.18 16.55
CA VAL A 54 3.06 -13.19 15.67
C VAL A 54 2.05 -12.67 14.65
N THR A 55 2.06 -11.36 14.40
CA THR A 55 1.19 -10.71 13.40
C THR A 55 1.99 -10.15 12.23
N ALA A 56 1.34 -10.02 11.07
CA ALA A 56 1.91 -9.35 9.90
C ALA A 56 0.93 -8.29 9.37
N THR A 57 1.44 -7.07 9.14
CA THR A 57 0.64 -5.92 8.68
C THR A 57 1.28 -5.27 7.47
N ALA A 58 0.51 -5.10 6.40
CA ALA A 58 0.86 -4.30 5.23
C ALA A 58 0.47 -2.84 5.47
N LEU A 59 1.45 -1.96 5.59
CA LEU A 59 1.25 -0.52 5.64
C LEU A 59 1.08 0.03 4.22
N CYS A 60 -0.10 0.51 3.87
CA CYS A 60 -0.44 1.06 2.55
C CYS A 60 -0.63 2.59 2.65
N PRO A 61 0.45 3.38 2.66
CA PRO A 61 0.36 4.82 2.76
C PRO A 61 -0.02 5.47 1.43
N GLY A 62 -0.74 6.59 1.54
CA GLY A 62 -0.96 7.54 0.47
C GLY A 62 0.20 8.51 0.30
N PHE A 63 -0.04 9.62 -0.40
CA PHE A 63 0.91 10.73 -0.44
C PHE A 63 1.20 11.18 0.98
N THR A 64 2.47 11.17 1.35
CA THR A 64 2.94 11.47 2.70
C THR A 64 3.99 12.56 2.60
N ASN A 65 3.91 13.55 3.48
CA ASN A 65 4.94 14.55 3.65
C ASN A 65 6.10 13.93 4.43
N THR A 66 7.15 13.52 3.73
CA THR A 66 8.45 13.24 4.36
C THR A 66 9.53 14.07 3.70
N GLU A 67 10.65 14.29 4.40
CA GLU A 67 11.83 14.91 3.80
C GLU A 67 12.31 14.18 2.54
N PHE A 68 12.05 12.87 2.43
CA PHE A 68 12.40 12.06 1.27
C PHE A 68 11.62 12.46 0.01
N GLN A 69 10.32 12.82 0.10
CA GLN A 69 9.57 13.31 -1.08
C GLN A 69 10.05 14.69 -1.53
N GLN A 70 10.45 15.56 -0.60
CA GLN A 70 11.05 16.86 -0.94
C GLN A 70 12.39 16.68 -1.66
N ARG A 71 13.24 15.75 -1.18
CA ARG A 71 14.53 15.42 -1.82
C ARG A 71 14.39 14.66 -3.14
N ALA A 72 13.33 13.86 -3.32
CA ALA A 72 13.04 13.13 -4.55
C ALA A 72 12.48 14.02 -5.68
N GLY A 73 12.38 15.34 -5.47
CA GLY A 73 11.88 16.29 -6.48
C GLY A 73 10.39 16.16 -6.78
N ILE A 74 9.65 15.39 -5.97
CA ILE A 74 8.19 15.26 -6.08
C ILE A 74 7.60 16.47 -5.37
N GLY A 75 7.61 17.63 -6.05
CA GLY A 75 6.96 18.84 -5.56
C GLY A 75 5.51 18.55 -5.17
N LYS A 76 5.01 19.19 -4.10
CA LYS A 76 3.63 19.06 -3.65
C LYS A 76 2.66 19.44 -4.78
N ARG A 77 2.26 18.47 -5.60
CA ARG A 77 1.23 18.62 -6.63
C ARG A 77 -0.05 17.98 -6.11
N GLY A 78 -1.10 18.79 -5.98
CA GLY A 78 -2.42 18.35 -5.53
C GLY A 78 -2.87 19.01 -4.22
N PRO A 79 -4.18 18.94 -3.92
CA PRO A 79 -4.78 19.62 -2.77
C PRO A 79 -4.29 19.08 -1.43
N GLU A 80 -4.20 19.93 -0.40
CA GLU A 80 -3.56 19.63 0.88
C GLU A 80 -4.09 18.36 1.57
N PHE A 81 -5.39 18.08 1.46
CA PHE A 81 -6.03 16.92 2.09
C PHE A 81 -5.52 15.55 1.64
N ILE A 82 -4.83 15.46 0.49
CA ILE A 82 -4.23 14.19 0.03
C ILE A 82 -2.93 13.89 0.76
N TRP A 83 -2.29 14.89 1.37
CA TRP A 83 -0.99 14.73 2.00
C TRP A 83 -1.15 14.32 3.46
N LEU A 84 -0.56 13.19 3.83
CA LEU A 84 -0.49 12.71 5.21
C LEU A 84 0.73 13.27 5.92
N ASP A 85 0.58 13.51 7.21
CA ASP A 85 1.69 13.76 8.12
C ASP A 85 2.37 12.44 8.53
N ALA A 86 3.71 12.40 8.52
CA ALA A 86 4.49 11.18 8.79
C ALA A 86 4.30 10.66 10.23
N PRO A 87 4.46 11.48 11.28
CA PRO A 87 4.12 11.09 12.65
C PRO A 87 2.71 10.50 12.78
N ALA A 88 1.69 11.19 12.25
CA ALA A 88 0.31 10.70 12.31
C ALA A 88 0.11 9.36 11.59
N LEU A 89 0.78 9.17 10.45
CA LEU A 89 0.78 7.93 9.68
C LEU A 89 1.41 6.77 10.49
N VAL A 90 2.54 7.00 11.14
CA VAL A 90 3.22 6.01 11.97
C VAL A 90 2.34 5.62 13.16
N SER A 91 1.76 6.60 13.86
CA SER A 91 0.84 6.34 14.97
C SER A 91 -0.36 5.51 14.54
N ALA A 92 -0.97 5.82 13.39
CA ALA A 92 -2.07 5.04 12.84
C ALA A 92 -1.66 3.60 12.49
N CYS A 93 -0.47 3.43 11.88
CA CYS A 93 0.07 2.11 11.57
C CYS A 93 0.28 1.26 12.83
N LEU A 94 0.94 1.81 13.86
CA LEU A 94 1.19 1.09 15.10
C LEU A 94 -0.10 0.71 15.82
N ALA A 95 -1.10 1.59 15.79
CA ALA A 95 -2.42 1.28 16.33
C ALA A 95 -3.15 0.18 15.54
N ASP A 96 -2.91 0.05 14.24
CA ASP A 96 -3.47 -1.02 13.42
C ASP A 96 -2.74 -2.36 13.64
N VAL A 97 -1.42 -2.32 13.81
CA VAL A 97 -0.59 -3.47 14.22
C VAL A 97 -1.05 -4.00 15.57
N ALA A 98 -1.25 -3.12 16.56
CA ALA A 98 -1.73 -3.50 17.89
C ALA A 98 -3.14 -4.15 17.87
N ARG A 99 -3.95 -3.86 16.84
CA ARG A 99 -5.27 -4.48 16.62
C ARG A 99 -5.21 -5.76 15.77
N GLY A 100 -4.03 -6.20 15.36
CA GLY A 100 -3.86 -7.36 14.48
C GLY A 100 -4.42 -7.15 13.07
N ARG A 101 -4.52 -5.90 12.58
CA ARG A 101 -4.99 -5.66 11.21
C ARG A 101 -3.93 -6.08 10.21
N VAL A 102 -4.33 -6.92 9.25
CA VAL A 102 -3.46 -7.39 8.17
C VAL A 102 -3.13 -6.27 7.17
N VAL A 103 -4.06 -5.34 6.95
CA VAL A 103 -3.86 -4.19 6.05
C VAL A 103 -4.16 -2.89 6.81
N SER A 104 -3.16 -2.00 6.88
CA SER A 104 -3.30 -0.65 7.42
C SER A 104 -3.25 0.38 6.30
N VAL A 105 -4.32 1.17 6.16
CA VAL A 105 -4.40 2.28 5.21
C VAL A 105 -4.58 3.57 6.03
N PRO A 106 -3.53 4.36 6.26
CA PRO A 106 -3.61 5.61 7.01
C PRO A 106 -4.39 6.70 6.25
N GLY A 107 -5.23 7.45 6.96
CA GLY A 107 -6.11 8.48 6.41
C GLY A 107 -7.45 7.95 5.90
N TRP A 108 -8.55 8.60 6.30
CA TRP A 108 -9.90 8.17 5.93
C TRP A 108 -10.15 8.29 4.42
N GLN A 109 -9.60 9.33 3.78
CA GLN A 109 -9.69 9.55 2.34
C GLN A 109 -9.11 8.38 1.53
N TYR A 110 -8.00 7.81 2.02
CA TYR A 110 -7.37 6.65 1.39
C TYR A 110 -8.09 5.34 1.72
N LYS A 111 -8.61 5.18 2.94
CA LYS A 111 -9.47 4.04 3.29
C LYS A 111 -10.68 3.95 2.37
N THR A 112 -11.38 5.07 2.16
CA THR A 112 -12.55 5.12 1.29
C THR A 112 -12.17 4.87 -0.17
N ALA A 113 -11.08 5.48 -0.66
CA ALA A 113 -10.61 5.27 -2.03
C ALA A 113 -10.21 3.81 -2.29
N VAL A 114 -9.43 3.20 -1.39
CA VAL A 114 -9.04 1.78 -1.49
C VAL A 114 -10.26 0.86 -1.39
N GLY A 115 -11.19 1.16 -0.48
CA GLY A 115 -12.46 0.42 -0.36
C GLY A 115 -13.24 0.42 -1.67
N LEU A 116 -13.38 1.59 -2.29
CA LEU A 116 -14.06 1.74 -3.59
C LEU A 116 -13.32 1.01 -4.72
N LEU A 117 -11.99 1.15 -4.80
CA LEU A 117 -11.15 0.49 -5.81
C LEU A 117 -11.19 -1.04 -5.70
N ARG A 118 -11.38 -1.59 -4.50
CA ARG A 118 -11.53 -3.04 -4.29
C ARG A 118 -12.86 -3.60 -4.79
N VAL A 119 -13.92 -2.77 -4.81
CA VAL A 119 -15.26 -3.17 -5.25
C VAL A 119 -15.49 -2.85 -6.73
N LEU A 120 -14.76 -1.89 -7.29
CA LEU A 120 -14.86 -1.51 -8.70
C LEU A 120 -14.39 -2.64 -9.64
N PRO A 121 -15.16 -2.95 -10.70
CA PRO A 121 -14.73 -3.86 -11.76
C PRO A 121 -13.40 -3.41 -12.38
N ARG A 122 -12.43 -4.34 -12.48
CA ARG A 122 -11.10 -4.09 -13.07
C ARG A 122 -11.11 -3.39 -14.44
N PRO A 123 -12.06 -3.65 -15.37
CA PRO A 123 -12.11 -2.93 -16.65
C PRO A 123 -12.25 -1.41 -16.49
N LEU A 124 -12.99 -0.95 -15.47
CA LEU A 124 -13.19 0.47 -15.21
C LEU A 124 -11.91 1.13 -14.68
N ILE A 125 -11.22 0.47 -13.74
CA ILE A 125 -9.94 0.94 -13.19
C ILE A 125 -8.88 1.08 -14.29
N ARG A 126 -8.83 0.13 -15.24
CA ARG A 126 -7.91 0.22 -16.38
C ARG A 126 -8.25 1.35 -17.35
N ARG A 127 -9.54 1.67 -17.51
CA ARG A 127 -10.03 2.66 -18.46
C ARG A 127 -9.91 4.10 -17.94
N SER A 128 -10.04 4.32 -16.64
CA SER A 128 -9.90 5.64 -16.01
C SER A 128 -8.45 6.10 -15.83
N LEU A 129 -7.47 5.19 -15.83
CA LEU A 129 -6.05 5.52 -15.72
C LEU A 129 -5.28 5.49 -17.05
N CYS A 130 -5.90 5.02 -18.14
CA CYS A 130 -5.35 5.15 -19.48
C CYS A 130 -5.85 6.48 -20.08
N PRO A 131 -4.97 7.47 -20.34
CA PRO A 131 -5.40 8.68 -21.01
C PRO A 131 -5.94 8.31 -22.42
N PRO A 132 -7.09 8.86 -22.84
CA PRO A 132 -7.60 8.65 -24.19
C PRO A 132 -6.55 9.12 -25.21
N GLY A 133 -5.88 8.17 -25.87
CA GLY A 133 -4.86 8.47 -26.89
C GLY A 133 -3.63 7.56 -26.93
N ALA A 134 -3.39 6.72 -25.91
CA ALA A 134 -2.22 5.83 -25.91
C ALA A 134 -2.28 4.73 -26.99
N ALA A 135 -3.49 4.29 -27.36
CA ALA A 135 -3.69 3.27 -28.40
C ALA A 135 -3.51 3.79 -29.84
N GLY A 136 -3.65 5.11 -30.07
CA GLY A 136 -3.61 5.69 -31.43
C GLY A 136 -2.19 5.92 -31.99
N ARG A 137 -1.17 5.95 -31.13
CA ARG A 137 0.21 6.29 -31.53
C ARG A 137 1.02 5.09 -32.01
N ALA A 138 0.60 3.87 -31.69
CA ALA A 138 1.26 2.64 -32.12
C ALA A 138 0.92 2.24 -33.58
N ARG A 139 -0.15 2.79 -34.17
CA ARG A 139 -0.65 2.38 -35.50
C ARG A 139 -0.21 3.30 -36.66
N ARG A 140 0.61 4.32 -36.40
CA ARG A 140 1.09 5.30 -37.40
C ARG A 140 2.58 5.17 -37.75
N ARG A 141 3.23 4.07 -37.35
CA ARG A 141 4.61 3.74 -37.74
C ARG A 141 4.70 2.38 -38.45
N GLY A 142 3.74 2.13 -39.34
CA GLY A 142 3.77 1.04 -40.30
C GLY A 142 3.72 1.62 -41.70
#